data_AF-G7Q3W9-F1
#
_entry.id   AF-G7Q3W9-F1
#
_cell.length_a   1.000
_cell.length_b   1.000
_cell.length_c   1.000
_cell.angle_alpha   90.00
_cell.angle_beta   90.00
_cell.angle_gamma   90.00
#
_symmetry.space_group_name_H-M   'P 1'
#
loop_
_entity.id
_entity.type
_entity.pdbx_description
1 polymer ?
#
loop_
_entity_poly.entity_id
_entity_poly.type
_entity_poly.pdbx_seq_one_letter_code
_entity_poly.pdbx_strand_id
1 'polypeptide(L)'
;MSASRQYLIDDLSVTESWRLFRIMAEIVDGFEELGGINPAVSIFGSARVPAADPLYQDTARLAELLCKAGYSVITGGGPGLMEAANKGAAEAGGQSIGLHIHLPLEQKPNPYLTIRSEYRYFFIRKLMFVKYAMAYIAMPGGFGTLDEVSEALVLIQTRRIKPFPIVFLGSAFWGGLIDWFKGTLLERGFVSPDDMELITVVDTAEEAVAFIRRHVII
;
A
#
# COMPACT_ATOMS: atom_id res chain seq x y z
N MET A 1 -25.32 38.72 13.32
CA MET A 1 -24.96 37.71 14.35
C MET A 1 -26.20 36.84 14.54
N SER A 2 -26.19 35.62 14.01
CA SER A 2 -27.37 34.74 13.97
C SER A 2 -27.68 34.18 15.36
N ALA A 3 -28.97 34.13 15.71
CA ALA A 3 -29.51 33.70 17.00
C ALA A 3 -29.33 32.20 17.32
N SER A 4 -28.51 31.46 16.57
CA SER A 4 -28.38 30.00 16.69
C SER A 4 -27.49 29.53 17.86
N ARG A 5 -26.64 30.40 18.43
CA ARG A 5 -25.68 30.01 19.49
C ARG A 5 -26.29 29.74 20.87
N GLN A 6 -27.61 29.86 21.04
CA GLN A 6 -28.27 29.67 22.33
C GLN A 6 -28.73 28.22 22.56
N TYR A 7 -28.83 27.40 21.50
CA TYR A 7 -29.28 26.01 21.57
C TYR A 7 -28.14 25.06 21.18
N LEU A 8 -27.28 24.76 22.16
CA LEU A 8 -26.09 23.93 22.00
C LEU A 8 -26.34 22.51 21.45
N ILE A 9 -27.57 21.98 21.58
CA ILE A 9 -27.94 20.67 21.03
C ILE A 9 -28.29 20.77 19.53
N ASP A 10 -28.86 21.90 19.09
CA ASP A 10 -29.28 22.12 17.70
C ASP A 10 -28.15 22.69 16.82
N ASP A 11 -27.11 23.28 17.43
CA ASP A 11 -25.90 23.79 16.75
C ASP A 11 -24.82 22.69 16.55
N LEU A 12 -25.10 21.46 17.00
CA LEU A 12 -24.30 20.30 16.62
C LEU A 12 -24.62 19.96 15.16
N SER A 13 -23.64 20.06 14.26
CA SER A 13 -23.75 19.50 12.92
C SER A 13 -23.82 17.97 13.03
N VAL A 14 -25.03 17.44 13.22
CA VAL A 14 -25.31 15.99 13.36
C VAL A 14 -24.60 15.19 12.26
N THR A 15 -24.52 15.75 11.06
CA THR A 15 -23.82 15.16 9.90
C THR A 15 -22.30 15.02 10.08
N GLU A 16 -21.63 15.93 10.76
CA GLU A 16 -20.19 15.86 11.01
C GLU A 16 -19.87 14.90 12.15
N SER A 17 -20.67 14.90 13.21
CA SER A 17 -20.55 13.93 14.31
C SER A 17 -20.68 12.48 13.82
N TRP A 18 -21.67 12.17 12.99
CA TRP A 18 -21.82 10.84 12.39
C TRP A 18 -20.65 10.44 11.48
N ARG A 19 -20.03 11.40 10.79
CA ARG A 19 -18.82 11.13 10.00
C ARG A 19 -17.65 10.76 10.90
N LEU A 20 -17.46 11.45 12.02
CA LEU A 20 -16.42 11.10 13.00
C LEU A 20 -16.63 9.70 13.58
N PHE A 21 -17.86 9.35 13.96
CA PHE A 21 -18.16 7.99 14.42
C PHE A 21 -17.84 6.93 13.36
N ARG A 22 -18.16 7.19 12.09
CA ARG A 22 -17.81 6.27 11.00
C ARG A 22 -16.31 6.16 10.76
N ILE A 23 -15.57 7.25 10.89
CA ILE A 23 -14.10 7.25 10.81
C ILE A 23 -13.52 6.38 11.95
N MET A 24 -14.00 6.57 13.17
CA MET A 24 -13.56 5.77 14.32
C MET A 24 -13.90 4.28 14.14
N ALA A 25 -15.11 3.98 13.67
CA ALA A 25 -15.53 2.60 13.38
C ALA A 25 -14.60 1.94 12.36
N GLU A 26 -14.34 2.60 11.23
CA GLU A 26 -13.48 2.05 10.16
C GLU A 26 -12.02 1.85 10.63
N ILE A 27 -11.53 2.67 11.58
CA ILE A 27 -10.22 2.44 12.23
C ILE A 27 -10.26 1.19 13.13
N VAL A 28 -11.31 1.04 13.94
CA VAL A 28 -11.48 -0.11 14.85
C VAL A 28 -11.60 -1.39 14.05
N ASP A 29 -12.47 -1.42 13.05
CA ASP A 29 -12.68 -2.58 12.17
C ASP A 29 -11.35 -3.00 11.51
N GLY A 30 -10.60 -2.05 10.95
CA GLY A 30 -9.30 -2.34 10.36
C GLY A 30 -8.26 -2.88 11.37
N PHE A 31 -8.29 -2.42 12.63
CA PHE A 31 -7.41 -2.96 13.66
C PHE A 31 -7.78 -4.38 14.11
N GLU A 32 -9.08 -4.69 14.18
CA GLU A 32 -9.56 -6.02 14.54
C GLU A 32 -9.31 -7.03 13.41
N GLU A 33 -9.67 -6.68 12.17
CA GLU A 33 -9.52 -7.54 10.99
C GLU A 33 -8.05 -7.86 10.69
N LEU A 34 -7.14 -6.90 10.91
CA LEU A 34 -5.71 -7.04 10.62
C LEU A 34 -4.87 -7.41 11.86
N GLY A 35 -5.46 -7.44 13.05
CA GLY A 35 -4.73 -7.62 14.31
C GLY A 35 -3.97 -8.95 14.44
N GLY A 36 -4.41 -9.98 13.71
CA GLY A 36 -3.84 -11.34 13.75
C GLY A 36 -3.05 -11.76 12.50
N ILE A 37 -2.68 -10.83 11.61
CA ILE A 37 -1.95 -11.19 10.40
C ILE A 37 -0.47 -11.49 10.71
N ASN A 38 0.13 -12.38 9.92
CA ASN A 38 1.57 -12.62 9.94
C ASN A 38 2.32 -11.38 9.38
N PRO A 39 3.65 -11.28 9.60
CA PRO A 39 4.45 -10.21 8.99
C PRO A 39 4.16 -10.08 7.50
N ALA A 40 3.83 -8.88 7.06
CA ALA A 40 3.26 -8.69 5.74
C ALA A 40 4.06 -7.72 4.87
N VAL A 41 4.02 -7.93 3.56
CA VAL A 41 4.58 -7.05 2.55
C VAL A 41 3.43 -6.47 1.73
N SER A 42 3.40 -5.14 1.59
CA SER A 42 2.42 -4.48 0.73
C SER A 42 2.92 -4.38 -0.70
N ILE A 43 2.11 -4.84 -1.65
CA ILE A 43 2.40 -4.76 -3.09
C ILE A 43 1.42 -3.79 -3.74
N PHE A 44 1.97 -2.77 -4.41
CA PHE A 44 1.24 -1.77 -5.15
C PHE A 44 1.56 -1.87 -6.64
N GLY A 45 0.59 -1.55 -7.50
CA GLY A 45 0.76 -1.64 -8.94
C GLY A 45 -0.49 -1.22 -9.70
N SER A 46 -0.38 -1.17 -11.03
CA SER A 46 -1.47 -0.77 -11.91
C SER A 46 -2.73 -1.65 -11.77
N ALA A 47 -3.89 -1.02 -11.60
CA ALA A 47 -5.19 -1.69 -11.66
C ALA A 47 -5.64 -2.04 -13.09
N ARG A 48 -4.82 -1.74 -14.11
CA ARG A 48 -5.21 -1.79 -15.53
C ARG A 48 -4.49 -2.88 -16.34
N VAL A 49 -3.51 -3.55 -15.74
CA VAL A 49 -2.72 -4.59 -16.42
C VAL A 49 -3.58 -5.86 -16.55
N PRO A 50 -3.77 -6.43 -17.75
CA PRO A 50 -4.57 -7.63 -17.94
C PRO A 50 -3.82 -8.90 -17.48
N ALA A 51 -4.54 -9.95 -17.14
CA ALA A 51 -3.97 -11.22 -16.66
C ALA A 51 -3.02 -11.92 -17.67
N ALA A 52 -3.15 -11.62 -18.96
CA ALA A 52 -2.29 -12.16 -20.01
C ALA A 52 -0.93 -11.44 -20.11
N ASP A 53 -0.78 -10.29 -19.47
CA ASP A 53 0.47 -9.51 -19.50
C ASP A 53 1.56 -10.22 -18.68
N PRO A 54 2.81 -10.32 -19.17
CA PRO A 54 3.93 -10.86 -18.40
C PRO A 54 4.08 -10.22 -17.01
N LEU A 55 3.81 -8.91 -16.90
CA LEU A 55 3.93 -8.20 -15.64
C LEU A 55 2.94 -8.70 -14.58
N TYR A 56 1.75 -9.15 -15.01
CA TYR A 56 0.80 -9.80 -14.12
C TYR A 56 1.38 -11.11 -13.58
N GLN A 57 1.98 -11.94 -14.45
CA GLN A 57 2.57 -13.22 -14.06
C GLN A 57 3.76 -13.02 -13.11
N ASP A 58 4.61 -12.04 -13.39
CA ASP A 58 5.74 -11.68 -12.53
C ASP A 58 5.28 -11.20 -11.15
N THR A 59 4.18 -10.44 -11.09
CA THR A 59 3.59 -9.99 -9.83
C THR A 59 3.01 -11.15 -9.02
N ALA A 60 2.33 -12.10 -9.68
CA ALA A 60 1.84 -13.31 -9.01
C ALA A 60 3.00 -14.17 -8.49
N ARG A 61 4.05 -14.33 -9.30
CA ARG A 61 5.28 -15.05 -8.91
C ARG A 61 5.96 -14.42 -7.70
N LEU A 62 6.06 -13.08 -7.68
CA LEU A 62 6.59 -12.35 -6.55
C LEU A 62 5.81 -12.62 -5.26
N ALA A 63 4.49 -12.55 -5.30
CA ALA A 63 3.65 -12.82 -4.14
C ALA A 63 3.76 -14.27 -3.66
N GLU A 64 3.83 -15.23 -4.59
CA GLU A 64 4.08 -16.64 -4.28
C GLU A 64 5.41 -16.82 -3.52
N LEU A 65 6.48 -16.18 -3.98
CA LEU A 65 7.80 -16.24 -3.35
C LEU A 65 7.81 -15.60 -1.95
N LEU A 66 7.11 -14.48 -1.76
CA LEU A 66 6.96 -13.84 -0.46
C LEU A 66 6.23 -14.76 0.52
N CYS A 67 5.13 -15.39 0.09
CA CYS A 67 4.40 -16.34 0.93
C CYS A 67 5.24 -17.56 1.29
N LYS A 68 6.00 -18.13 0.34
CA LYS A 68 6.95 -19.21 0.63
C LYS A 68 8.07 -18.79 1.58
N ALA A 69 8.41 -17.50 1.62
CA ALA A 69 9.37 -16.94 2.57
C ALA A 69 8.76 -16.60 3.93
N GLY A 70 7.45 -16.85 4.15
CA GLY A 70 6.76 -16.65 5.41
C GLY A 70 6.04 -15.30 5.55
N TYR A 71 6.02 -14.48 4.51
CA TYR A 71 5.32 -13.18 4.54
C TYR A 71 3.89 -13.28 4.02
N SER A 72 2.98 -12.57 4.66
CA SER A 72 1.66 -12.27 4.11
C SER A 72 1.75 -11.20 3.04
N VAL A 73 0.77 -11.14 2.13
CA VAL A 73 0.72 -10.13 1.05
C VAL A 73 -0.49 -9.24 1.24
N ILE A 74 -0.26 -7.94 1.33
CA ILE A 74 -1.32 -6.91 1.41
C ILE A 74 -1.38 -6.16 0.08
N THR A 75 -2.58 -5.96 -0.46
CA THR A 75 -2.80 -5.12 -1.65
C THR A 75 -4.02 -4.21 -1.43
N GLY A 76 -4.38 -3.42 -2.43
CA GLY A 76 -5.66 -2.69 -2.45
C GLY A 76 -6.90 -3.51 -2.78
N GLY A 77 -6.75 -4.82 -3.01
CA GLY A 77 -7.85 -5.74 -3.31
C GLY A 77 -8.57 -5.51 -4.64
N GLY A 78 -8.07 -4.62 -5.49
CA GLY A 78 -8.62 -4.33 -6.82
C GLY A 78 -8.15 -5.30 -7.92
N PRO A 79 -8.47 -5.01 -9.19
CA PRO A 79 -8.02 -5.77 -10.35
C PRO A 79 -6.56 -5.49 -10.71
N GLY A 80 -6.08 -6.11 -11.79
CA GLY A 80 -4.74 -5.88 -12.34
C GLY A 80 -3.65 -6.45 -11.45
N LEU A 81 -2.60 -5.68 -11.20
CA LEU A 81 -1.45 -6.17 -10.42
C LEU A 81 -1.78 -6.44 -8.95
N MET A 82 -2.80 -5.77 -8.39
CA MET A 82 -3.31 -6.10 -7.05
C MET A 82 -3.90 -7.52 -7.03
N GLU A 83 -4.74 -7.84 -8.02
CA GLU A 83 -5.30 -9.18 -8.18
C GLU A 83 -4.20 -10.22 -8.41
N ALA A 84 -3.20 -9.92 -9.26
CA ALA A 84 -2.08 -10.81 -9.51
C ALA A 84 -1.34 -11.18 -8.21
N ALA A 85 -1.02 -10.17 -7.39
CA ALA A 85 -0.38 -10.37 -6.11
C ALA A 85 -1.26 -11.20 -5.15
N ASN A 86 -2.55 -10.88 -5.05
CA ASN A 86 -3.46 -11.65 -4.21
C ASN A 86 -3.61 -13.10 -4.68
N LYS A 87 -3.67 -13.32 -6.00
CA LYS A 87 -3.71 -14.65 -6.61
C LYS A 87 -2.48 -15.47 -6.24
N GLY A 88 -1.29 -14.93 -6.49
CA GLY A 88 -0.03 -15.62 -6.18
C GLY A 88 0.11 -15.97 -4.70
N ALA A 89 -0.32 -15.07 -3.81
CA ALA A 89 -0.33 -15.32 -2.37
C ALA A 89 -1.32 -16.42 -1.97
N ALA A 90 -2.56 -16.36 -2.48
CA ALA A 90 -3.61 -17.33 -2.17
C ALA A 90 -3.27 -18.73 -2.70
N GLU A 91 -2.78 -18.83 -3.94
CA GLU A 91 -2.38 -20.11 -4.55
C GLU A 91 -1.17 -20.74 -3.84
N ALA A 92 -0.33 -19.93 -3.20
CA ALA A 92 0.76 -20.40 -2.35
C ALA A 92 0.31 -20.84 -0.93
N GLY A 93 -0.97 -20.70 -0.59
CA GLY A 93 -1.51 -20.99 0.74
C GLY A 93 -1.16 -19.95 1.81
N GLY A 94 -0.69 -18.77 1.42
CA GLY A 94 -0.39 -17.65 2.33
C GLY A 94 -1.63 -16.79 2.63
N GLN A 95 -1.49 -15.84 3.56
CA GLN A 95 -2.53 -14.83 3.76
C GLN A 95 -2.47 -13.79 2.64
N SER A 96 -3.56 -13.70 1.89
CA SER A 96 -3.79 -12.72 0.85
C SER A 96 -4.79 -11.67 1.36
N ILE A 97 -4.30 -10.48 1.67
CA ILE A 97 -5.07 -9.40 2.28
C ILE A 97 -5.41 -8.34 1.24
N GLY A 98 -6.66 -7.90 1.21
CA GLY A 98 -7.13 -6.80 0.38
C GLY A 98 -7.73 -5.68 1.23
N LEU A 99 -7.08 -4.52 1.22
CA LEU A 99 -7.60 -3.29 1.81
C LEU A 99 -8.41 -2.56 0.74
N HIS A 100 -9.68 -2.92 0.59
CA HIS A 100 -10.53 -2.46 -0.50
C HIS A 100 -11.07 -1.04 -0.24
N ILE A 101 -11.13 -0.20 -1.27
CA ILE A 101 -11.71 1.15 -1.18
C ILE A 101 -13.00 1.23 -2.01
N HIS A 102 -14.06 1.75 -1.41
CA HIS A 102 -15.30 2.03 -2.14
C HIS A 102 -15.13 3.26 -3.05
N LEU A 103 -15.26 3.04 -4.36
CA LEU A 103 -15.24 4.10 -5.38
C LEU A 103 -16.60 4.21 -6.09
N PRO A 104 -16.98 5.40 -6.60
CA PRO A 104 -18.25 5.59 -7.32
C PRO A 104 -18.41 4.72 -8.56
N LEU A 105 -17.31 4.42 -9.25
CA LEU A 105 -17.23 3.40 -10.29
C LEU A 105 -16.68 2.15 -9.62
N GLU A 106 -17.60 1.28 -9.19
CA GLU A 106 -17.31 0.16 -8.32
C GLU A 106 -16.31 -0.81 -8.99
N GLN A 107 -15.11 -0.91 -8.42
CA GLN A 107 -14.21 -2.02 -8.70
C GLN A 107 -14.63 -3.13 -7.76
N LYS A 108 -15.05 -4.29 -8.28
CA LYS A 108 -15.30 -5.44 -7.41
C LYS A 108 -13.97 -5.88 -6.78
N PRO A 109 -13.99 -6.28 -5.49
CA PRO A 109 -12.83 -6.92 -4.89
C PRO A 109 -12.48 -8.18 -5.69
N ASN A 110 -11.19 -8.45 -5.84
CA ASN A 110 -10.75 -9.65 -6.54
C ASN A 110 -11.06 -10.93 -5.73
N PRO A 111 -11.18 -12.10 -6.38
CA PRO A 111 -11.66 -13.32 -5.71
C PRO A 111 -10.58 -14.05 -4.88
N TYR A 112 -9.34 -13.55 -4.84
CA TYR A 112 -8.20 -14.23 -4.22
C TYR A 112 -7.88 -13.70 -2.82
N LEU A 113 -8.81 -12.95 -2.20
CA LEU A 113 -8.63 -12.39 -0.86
C LEU A 113 -9.00 -13.44 0.19
N THR A 114 -8.06 -13.79 1.07
CA THR A 114 -8.33 -14.60 2.26
C THR A 114 -8.79 -13.73 3.43
N ILE A 115 -8.31 -12.48 3.48
CA ILE A 115 -8.73 -11.46 4.44
C ILE A 115 -9.10 -10.22 3.63
N ARG A 116 -10.28 -9.68 3.92
CA ARG A 116 -10.82 -8.52 3.22
C ARG A 116 -11.20 -7.47 4.26
N SER A 117 -10.70 -6.26 4.07
CA SER A 117 -10.98 -5.12 4.92
C SER A 117 -11.48 -3.96 4.06
N GLU A 118 -12.56 -3.32 4.48
CA GLU A 118 -13.35 -2.38 3.66
C GLU A 118 -13.20 -0.94 4.14
N TYR A 119 -12.89 -0.04 3.20
CA TYR A 119 -12.65 1.36 3.50
C TYR A 119 -13.50 2.28 2.64
N ARG A 120 -13.93 3.39 3.23
CA ARG A 120 -14.55 4.53 2.54
C ARG A 120 -13.63 5.73 2.57
N TYR A 121 -12.72 5.81 3.53
CA TYR A 121 -11.81 6.93 3.70
C TYR A 121 -10.38 6.51 3.33
N PHE A 122 -9.83 7.13 2.29
CA PHE A 122 -8.47 6.84 1.81
C PHE A 122 -7.40 6.92 2.91
N PHE A 123 -7.49 7.92 3.79
CA PHE A 123 -6.49 8.10 4.85
C PHE A 123 -6.51 6.99 5.91
N ILE A 124 -7.66 6.36 6.14
CA ILE A 124 -7.76 5.21 7.05
C ILE A 124 -7.14 3.98 6.37
N ARG A 125 -7.47 3.76 5.10
CA ARG A 125 -6.86 2.69 4.31
C ARG A 125 -5.32 2.81 4.28
N LYS A 126 -4.81 4.02 4.07
CA LYS A 126 -3.38 4.35 4.08
C LYS A 126 -2.72 4.08 5.44
N LEU A 127 -3.39 4.47 6.53
CA LEU A 127 -2.97 4.12 7.88
C LEU A 127 -2.76 2.60 8.04
N MET A 128 -3.66 1.79 7.49
CA MET A 128 -3.56 0.33 7.60
C MET A 128 -2.43 -0.26 6.77
N PHE A 129 -2.17 0.24 5.55
CA PHE A 129 -0.97 -0.16 4.81
C PHE A 129 0.31 0.13 5.60
N VAL A 130 0.45 1.34 6.14
CA VAL A 130 1.65 1.75 6.86
C VAL A 130 1.82 0.99 8.19
N LYS A 131 0.72 0.75 8.91
CA LYS A 131 0.75 0.10 10.23
C LYS A 131 1.13 -1.38 10.16
N TYR A 132 0.67 -2.08 9.12
CA TYR A 132 0.76 -3.54 9.04
C TYR A 132 1.80 -4.06 8.05
N ALA A 133 2.38 -3.19 7.23
CA ALA A 133 3.46 -3.58 6.33
C ALA A 133 4.83 -3.53 7.01
N MET A 134 5.64 -4.54 6.68
CA MET A 134 7.06 -4.62 7.02
C MET A 134 7.97 -4.23 5.84
N ALA A 135 7.42 -4.16 4.63
CA ALA A 135 8.09 -3.67 3.43
C ALA A 135 7.04 -3.29 2.37
N TYR A 136 7.40 -2.39 1.47
CA TYR A 136 6.62 -2.04 0.29
C TYR A 136 7.32 -2.53 -0.98
N ILE A 137 6.53 -2.99 -1.94
CA ILE A 137 6.97 -3.23 -3.32
C ILE A 137 6.07 -2.44 -4.26
N ALA A 138 6.68 -1.56 -5.07
CA ALA A 138 6.05 -0.88 -6.18
C ALA A 138 6.34 -1.60 -7.50
N MET A 139 5.34 -2.34 -7.97
CA MET A 139 5.25 -2.78 -9.35
C MET A 139 4.90 -1.59 -10.26
N PRO A 140 5.16 -1.66 -11.58
CA PRO A 140 4.77 -0.62 -12.53
C PRO A 140 3.30 -0.21 -12.38
N GLY A 141 3.09 1.10 -12.23
CA GLY A 141 1.84 1.64 -11.71
C GLY A 141 1.60 3.10 -12.07
N GLY A 142 0.38 3.57 -11.77
CA GLY A 142 -0.02 4.96 -12.02
C GLY A 142 0.02 5.80 -10.74
N PHE A 143 -0.82 6.84 -10.69
CA PHE A 143 -0.87 7.76 -9.55
C PHE A 143 -1.17 7.10 -8.21
N GLY A 144 -2.05 6.09 -8.17
CA GLY A 144 -2.32 5.37 -6.92
C GLY A 144 -1.08 4.66 -6.37
N THR A 145 -0.27 4.05 -7.23
CA THR A 145 1.00 3.42 -6.82
C THR A 145 1.99 4.47 -6.33
N LEU A 146 2.13 5.57 -7.06
CA LEU A 146 3.04 6.66 -6.70
C LEU A 146 2.66 7.34 -5.39
N ASP A 147 1.36 7.57 -5.17
CA ASP A 147 0.80 8.11 -3.93
C ASP A 147 1.26 7.29 -2.72
N GLU A 148 1.06 5.97 -2.74
CA GLU A 148 1.42 5.09 -1.61
C GLU A 148 2.92 5.04 -1.32
N VAL A 149 3.77 4.94 -2.35
CA VAL A 149 5.22 4.95 -2.12
C VAL A 149 5.74 6.31 -1.71
N SER A 150 5.20 7.40 -2.27
CA SER A 150 5.62 8.75 -1.89
C SER A 150 5.23 9.08 -0.45
N GLU A 151 4.07 8.62 0.01
CA GLU A 151 3.66 8.76 1.41
C GLU A 151 4.59 8.00 2.35
N ALA A 152 4.94 6.75 2.03
CA ALA A 152 5.89 5.99 2.84
C ALA A 152 7.27 6.66 2.90
N LEU A 153 7.79 7.17 1.77
CA LEU A 153 9.05 7.91 1.74
C LEU A 153 9.01 9.13 2.66
N VAL A 154 7.94 9.94 2.59
CA VAL A 154 7.77 11.12 3.45
C VAL A 154 7.67 10.73 4.93
N LEU A 155 6.92 9.67 5.26
CA LEU A 155 6.76 9.22 6.65
C LEU A 155 8.07 8.71 7.26
N ILE A 156 8.91 8.03 6.46
CA ILE A 156 10.23 7.56 6.89
C ILE A 156 11.19 8.74 7.01
N GLN A 157 11.28 9.60 5.99
CA GLN A 157 12.12 10.81 5.98
C GLN A 157 11.84 11.69 7.21
N THR A 158 10.57 11.89 7.55
CA THR A 158 10.15 12.71 8.68
C THR A 158 10.17 11.97 10.03
N ARG A 159 10.62 10.71 10.05
CA ARG A 159 10.69 9.84 11.24
C ARG A 159 9.35 9.68 11.96
N ARG A 160 8.24 9.72 11.22
CA ARG A 160 6.89 9.46 11.75
C ARG A 160 6.60 7.96 11.87
N ILE A 161 7.34 7.15 11.13
CA ILE A 161 7.35 5.69 11.23
C ILE A 161 8.78 5.15 11.29
N LYS A 162 8.93 3.89 11.68
CA LYS A 162 10.22 3.20 11.58
C LYS A 162 10.55 2.95 10.10
N PRO A 163 11.81 3.09 9.67
CA PRO A 163 12.21 2.76 8.31
C PRO A 163 11.91 1.29 7.99
N PHE A 164 11.41 1.05 6.78
CA PHE A 164 11.26 -0.28 6.22
C PHE A 164 11.65 -0.28 4.73
N PRO A 165 11.98 -1.44 4.15
CA PRO A 165 12.35 -1.55 2.74
C PRO A 165 11.27 -1.06 1.77
N ILE A 166 11.62 -0.16 0.86
CA ILE A 166 10.77 0.23 -0.28
C ILE A 166 11.46 -0.20 -1.58
N VAL A 167 10.88 -1.20 -2.23
CA VAL A 167 11.45 -1.82 -3.44
C VAL A 167 10.63 -1.41 -4.66
N PHE A 168 11.31 -0.90 -5.68
CA PHE A 168 10.73 -0.59 -6.99
C PHE A 168 11.13 -1.68 -7.96
N LEU A 169 10.15 -2.41 -8.51
CA LEU A 169 10.42 -3.51 -9.44
C LEU A 169 10.28 -3.04 -10.89
N GLY A 170 11.30 -3.29 -11.71
CA GLY A 170 11.38 -2.90 -13.11
C GLY A 170 12.12 -1.59 -13.31
N SER A 171 13.45 -1.67 -13.38
CA SER A 171 14.35 -0.53 -13.60
C SER A 171 14.03 0.25 -14.88
N ALA A 172 13.62 -0.45 -15.95
CA ALA A 172 13.20 0.18 -17.20
C ALA A 172 11.96 1.09 -17.04
N PHE A 173 11.04 0.75 -16.14
CA PHE A 173 9.84 1.55 -15.88
C PHE A 173 10.14 2.72 -14.93
N TRP A 174 10.84 2.44 -13.82
CA TRP A 174 11.08 3.43 -12.77
C TRP A 174 12.29 4.34 -13.02
N GLY A 175 13.20 3.95 -13.93
CA GLY A 175 14.47 4.64 -14.18
C GLY A 175 14.32 6.14 -14.40
N GLY A 176 13.40 6.56 -15.27
CA GLY A 176 13.16 7.98 -15.54
C GLY A 176 12.70 8.78 -14.31
N LEU A 177 11.92 8.18 -13.41
CA LEU A 177 11.50 8.84 -12.16
C LEU A 177 12.67 8.96 -11.19
N ILE A 178 13.46 7.89 -11.04
CA ILE A 178 14.63 7.87 -10.15
C ILE A 178 15.71 8.84 -10.65
N ASP A 179 15.92 8.91 -11.96
CA ASP A 179 16.84 9.89 -12.56
C ASP A 179 16.36 11.32 -12.31
N TRP A 180 15.05 11.58 -12.36
CA TRP A 180 14.51 12.88 -11.99
C TRP A 180 14.69 13.20 -10.50
N PHE A 181 14.49 12.24 -9.59
CA PHE A 181 14.79 12.44 -8.17
C PHE A 181 16.25 12.83 -7.95
N LYS A 182 17.18 12.14 -8.61
CA LYS A 182 18.62 12.44 -8.51
C LYS A 182 18.98 13.78 -9.16
N GLY A 183 18.65 13.94 -10.44
CA GLY A 183 19.05 15.09 -11.26
C GLY A 183 18.24 16.36 -11.02
N THR A 184 17.17 16.32 -10.21
CA THR A 184 16.39 17.52 -9.87
C THR A 184 16.20 17.70 -8.39
N LEU A 185 15.67 16.70 -7.66
CA LEU A 185 15.38 16.89 -6.23
C LEU A 185 16.67 16.94 -5.41
N LEU A 186 17.54 15.96 -5.62
CA LEU A 186 18.80 15.85 -4.87
C LEU A 186 19.77 16.98 -5.26
N GLU A 187 19.97 17.23 -6.55
CA GLU A 187 20.84 18.32 -7.02
C GLU A 187 20.42 19.70 -6.50
N ARG A 188 19.12 19.94 -6.32
CA ARG A 188 18.59 21.20 -5.79
C ARG A 188 18.44 21.23 -4.27
N GLY A 189 18.82 20.15 -3.58
CA GLY A 189 18.73 20.04 -2.12
C GLY A 189 17.31 19.95 -1.57
N PHE A 190 16.35 19.47 -2.36
CA PHE A 190 14.98 19.22 -1.91
C PHE A 190 14.84 17.88 -1.17
N VAL A 191 15.78 16.96 -1.38
CA VAL A 191 15.96 15.72 -0.61
C VAL A 191 17.45 15.56 -0.28
N SER A 192 17.76 14.78 0.75
CA SER A 192 19.13 14.44 1.16
C SER A 192 19.64 13.19 0.44
N PRO A 193 20.96 12.95 0.38
CA PRO A 193 21.52 11.70 -0.12
C PRO A 193 20.96 10.46 0.61
N ASP A 194 20.81 10.55 1.93
CA ASP A 194 20.28 9.46 2.77
C ASP A 194 18.82 9.12 2.42
N ASP A 195 18.02 10.11 2.00
CA ASP A 195 16.63 9.85 1.54
C ASP A 195 16.60 8.95 0.30
N MET A 196 17.63 9.03 -0.54
CA MET A 196 17.72 8.18 -1.74
C MET A 196 18.08 6.73 -1.40
N GLU A 197 18.69 6.47 -0.23
CA GLU A 197 19.00 5.12 0.24
C GLU A 197 17.74 4.34 0.63
N LEU A 198 16.62 5.03 0.86
CA LEU A 198 15.31 4.41 1.10
C LEU A 198 14.76 3.69 -0.12
N ILE A 199 15.25 4.04 -1.32
CA ILE A 199 14.75 3.53 -2.59
C ILE A 199 15.69 2.46 -3.13
N THR A 200 15.20 1.23 -3.24
CA THR A 200 15.92 0.13 -3.89
C THR A 200 15.20 -0.26 -5.18
N VAL A 201 15.91 -0.29 -6.30
CA VAL A 201 15.39 -0.72 -7.60
C VAL A 201 15.95 -2.10 -7.93
N VAL A 202 15.07 -3.03 -8.32
CA VAL A 202 15.42 -4.40 -8.74
C VAL A 202 14.61 -4.78 -9.97
N ASP A 203 15.01 -5.85 -10.67
CA ASP A 203 14.35 -6.25 -11.93
C ASP A 203 13.59 -7.57 -11.81
N THR A 204 13.88 -8.37 -10.79
CA THR A 204 13.26 -9.70 -10.63
C THR A 204 12.55 -9.88 -9.30
N ALA A 205 11.57 -10.79 -9.28
CA ALA A 205 10.87 -11.18 -8.07
C ALA A 205 11.82 -11.77 -7.02
N GLU A 206 12.78 -12.59 -7.46
CA GLU A 206 13.80 -13.21 -6.63
C GLU A 206 14.69 -12.19 -5.95
N GLU A 207 15.14 -11.15 -6.65
CA GLU A 207 15.93 -10.06 -6.07
C GLU A 207 15.14 -9.27 -5.03
N ALA A 208 13.86 -8.96 -5.32
CA ALA A 208 12.99 -8.26 -4.39
C ALA A 208 12.80 -9.05 -3.08
N VAL A 209 12.48 -10.35 -3.18
CA VAL A 209 12.31 -11.22 -2.01
C VAL A 209 13.62 -11.38 -1.26
N ALA A 210 14.74 -11.57 -1.95
CA ALA A 210 16.05 -11.67 -1.31
C ALA A 210 16.42 -10.38 -0.56
N PHE A 211 16.11 -9.21 -1.12
CA PHE A 211 16.31 -7.93 -0.47
C PHE A 211 15.45 -7.79 0.80
N ILE A 212 14.16 -8.12 0.72
CA ILE A 212 13.25 -8.06 1.87
C ILE A 212 13.72 -9.00 2.97
N ARG A 213 14.06 -10.25 2.66
CA ARG A 213 14.54 -11.23 3.66
C ARG A 213 15.80 -10.79 4.40
N ARG A 214 16.66 -9.99 3.78
CA ARG A 214 17.86 -9.45 4.44
C ARG A 214 17.54 -8.35 5.46
N HIS A 215 16.47 -7.61 5.25
CA HIS A 215 16.14 -6.42 6.06
C HIS A 215 14.95 -6.62 7.00
N VAL A 216 14.07 -7.58 6.70
CA VAL A 216 12.88 -7.92 7.49
C VAL A 216 13.03 -9.35 7.98
N ILE A 217 13.56 -9.51 9.18
CA ILE A 217 13.73 -10.82 9.82
C ILE A 217 12.44 -11.16 10.57
N ILE A 218 11.86 -12.32 10.26
CA ILE A 218 10.65 -12.88 10.88
C ILE A 218 10.97 -14.07 11.76
#